data_AF-A0A5C7NBG4-F1
#
_entry.id   AF-A0A5C7NBG4-F1
#
_cell.length_a   1.000
_cell.length_b   1.000
_cell.length_c   1.000
_cell.angle_alpha   90.00
_cell.angle_beta   90.00
_cell.angle_gamma   90.00
#
_symmetry.space_group_name_H-M   'P 1'
#
loop_
_entity.id
_entity.type
_entity.pdbx_description
1 polymer ?
#
loop_
_entity_poly.entity_id
_entity_poly.type
_entity_poly.pdbx_seq_one_letter_code
_entity_poly.pdbx_strand_id
1 'polypeptide(L)'
;MSDPSSLEKPARGRPSIRPTYNPETFGKVSERVARFLGSWRFIAWMSILILAWVIFNVVATDPADPYPFIFLTLLLSLQASYAAPLILLAQNRQDDRDRIQIKEDRERTERLIADTEYLAREIAALRIGLGEVVTRDYLRRELRALLEDLEHDEA
;
A
#
# COMPACT_ATOMS: atom_id res chain seq x y z
N MET A 1 54.34 36.79 -15.36
CA MET A 1 54.44 35.95 -14.15
C MET A 1 53.12 36.08 -13.43
N SER A 2 52.38 34.98 -13.39
CA SER A 2 50.96 34.85 -13.06
C SER A 2 50.70 35.06 -11.56
N ASP A 3 49.58 35.68 -11.20
CA ASP A 3 48.71 35.05 -10.19
C ASP A 3 47.22 35.38 -10.42
N PRO A 4 46.47 34.53 -11.15
CA PRO A 4 45.04 34.69 -11.41
C PRO A 4 44.13 34.13 -10.29
N SER A 5 44.62 33.88 -9.07
CA SER A 5 43.87 33.17 -8.03
C SER A 5 43.10 34.06 -7.04
N SER A 6 42.39 35.10 -7.50
CA SER A 6 41.53 35.91 -6.61
C SER A 6 40.03 35.61 -6.71
N LEU A 7 39.63 34.66 -7.55
CA LEU A 7 38.22 34.27 -7.76
C LEU A 7 37.97 32.84 -7.31
N GLU A 8 37.76 32.63 -6.00
CA GLU A 8 36.86 31.60 -5.47
C GLU A 8 36.86 31.63 -3.94
N LYS A 9 36.07 32.56 -3.38
CA LYS A 9 35.53 32.34 -2.04
C LYS A 9 34.08 31.91 -2.25
N PRO A 10 33.71 30.64 -2.03
CA PRO A 10 32.31 30.25 -2.16
C PRO A 10 31.50 31.11 -1.19
N ALA A 11 30.52 31.83 -1.74
CA ALA A 11 29.59 32.63 -0.98
C ALA A 11 29.00 31.74 0.13
N ARG A 12 29.15 32.18 1.39
CA ARG A 12 28.57 31.50 2.56
C ARG A 12 27.12 31.15 2.26
N GLY A 13 26.84 29.85 2.22
CA GLY A 13 25.49 29.34 2.07
C GLY A 13 24.58 30.00 3.10
N ARG A 14 23.49 30.61 2.62
CA ARG A 14 22.41 31.09 3.47
C ARG A 14 21.97 29.93 4.36
N PRO A 15 21.80 30.11 5.67
CA PRO A 15 21.22 29.06 6.50
C PRO A 15 19.80 28.77 5.99
N SER A 16 19.67 27.66 5.26
CA SER A 16 18.39 27.15 4.82
C SER A 16 17.72 26.56 6.05
N ILE A 17 16.77 27.30 6.63
CA ILE A 17 15.83 26.77 7.60
C ILE A 17 14.90 25.84 6.81
N ARG A 18 15.34 24.61 6.54
CA ARG A 18 14.44 23.54 6.15
C ARG A 18 13.84 23.05 7.47
N PRO A 19 12.54 23.26 7.73
CA PRO A 19 11.90 22.55 8.82
C PRO A 19 12.06 21.05 8.54
N THR A 20 12.89 20.37 9.33
CA THR A 20 13.03 18.91 9.30
C THR A 20 11.72 18.33 9.81
N TYR A 21 10.77 18.17 8.89
CA TYR A 21 9.54 17.46 9.14
C TYR A 21 9.91 16.02 9.45
N ASN A 22 9.69 15.57 10.69
CA ASN A 22 10.09 14.23 11.11
C ASN A 22 8.97 13.25 10.72
N PRO A 23 9.10 12.48 9.62
CA PRO A 23 7.99 11.73 9.03
C PRO A 23 7.47 10.62 9.95
N GLU A 24 8.29 10.17 10.89
CA GLU A 24 7.98 9.06 11.81
C GLU A 24 6.95 9.43 12.89
N THR A 25 7.04 10.64 13.45
CA THR A 25 6.07 11.13 14.45
C THR A 25 4.74 11.48 13.81
N PHE A 26 4.77 12.10 12.62
CA PHE A 26 3.56 12.39 11.84
C PHE A 26 2.86 11.11 11.36
N GLY A 27 3.60 10.07 10.97
CA GLY A 27 3.05 8.79 10.54
C GLY A 27 2.18 8.12 11.61
N LYS A 28 2.63 8.13 12.87
CA LYS A 28 1.90 7.53 14.00
C LYS A 28 0.62 8.31 14.35
N VAL A 29 0.67 9.64 14.26
CA VAL A 29 -0.49 10.50 14.51
C VAL A 29 -1.55 10.30 13.43
N SER A 30 -1.16 10.36 12.15
CA SER A 30 -2.09 10.18 11.03
C SER A 30 -2.77 8.81 11.04
N GLU A 31 -2.07 7.75 11.43
CA GLU A 31 -2.67 6.41 11.54
C GLU A 31 -3.70 6.30 12.66
N ARG A 32 -3.50 7.04 13.75
CA ARG A 32 -4.47 7.10 14.84
C ARG A 32 -5.69 7.90 14.46
N VAL A 33 -5.51 9.02 13.76
CA VAL A 33 -6.60 9.86 13.24
C VAL A 33 -7.44 9.10 12.21
N ALA A 34 -6.81 8.39 11.27
CA ALA A 34 -7.52 7.59 10.28
C ALA A 34 -8.39 6.50 10.92
N ARG A 35 -7.86 5.76 11.90
CA ARG A 35 -8.63 4.74 12.64
C ARG A 35 -9.73 5.35 13.50
N PHE A 36 -9.54 6.57 14.00
CA PHE A 36 -10.51 7.27 14.83
C PHE A 36 -11.69 7.78 14.01
N LEU A 37 -11.44 8.48 12.90
CA LEU A 37 -12.47 9.02 12.01
C LEU A 37 -13.28 7.93 11.30
N GLY A 38 -12.67 6.79 10.98
CA GLY A 38 -13.35 5.64 10.38
C GLY A 38 -14.12 4.73 11.35
N SER A 39 -14.16 5.06 12.64
CA SER A 39 -14.81 4.22 13.66
C SER A 39 -16.29 4.57 13.86
N TRP A 40 -17.15 3.56 13.88
CA TRP A 40 -18.57 3.71 14.28
C TRP A 40 -18.74 4.37 15.66
N ARG A 41 -17.76 4.23 16.56
CA ARG A 41 -17.79 4.85 17.89
C ARG A 41 -17.69 6.38 17.83
N PHE A 42 -16.95 6.93 16.87
CA PHE A 42 -16.82 8.38 16.71
C PHE A 42 -18.14 9.01 16.30
N ILE A 43 -18.81 8.40 15.32
CA ILE A 43 -20.13 8.83 14.84
C ILE A 43 -21.14 8.82 15.99
N ALA A 44 -21.20 7.73 16.76
CA ALA A 44 -22.10 7.63 17.91
C ALA A 44 -21.86 8.73 18.96
N TRP A 45 -20.60 8.98 19.32
CA TRP A 45 -20.25 10.06 20.27
C TRP A 45 -20.61 11.45 19.75
N MET A 46 -20.35 11.74 18.48
CA MET A 46 -20.71 13.01 17.86
C MET A 46 -22.23 13.21 17.83
N SER A 47 -23.01 12.18 17.49
CA SER A 47 -24.47 12.23 17.52
C SER A 47 -25.01 12.49 18.93
N ILE A 48 -24.44 11.83 19.95
CA ILE A 48 -24.82 12.06 21.35
C ILE A 48 -24.53 13.50 21.76
N LEU A 49 -23.36 14.04 21.41
CA LEU A 49 -22.99 15.42 21.75
C LEU A 49 -23.95 16.43 21.12
N ILE A 50 -24.24 16.28 19.82
CA ILE A 50 -25.20 17.14 19.11
C ILE A 50 -26.59 17.05 19.76
N LEU A 51 -27.07 15.83 20.01
CA LEU A 51 -28.38 15.61 20.61
C LEU A 51 -28.46 16.20 22.02
N ALA A 52 -27.42 16.01 22.84
CA ALA A 52 -27.34 16.59 24.17
C ALA A 52 -27.36 18.13 24.14
N TRP A 53 -26.65 18.75 23.20
CA TRP A 53 -26.67 20.21 23.01
C TRP A 53 -28.05 20.73 22.62
N VAL A 54 -28.72 20.04 21.70
CA VAL A 54 -30.08 20.39 21.28
C VAL A 54 -31.06 20.25 22.44
N ILE A 55 -31.03 19.13 23.18
CA ILE A 55 -31.91 18.91 24.33
C ILE A 55 -31.67 19.98 25.41
N PHE A 56 -30.40 20.28 25.72
CA PHE A 56 -30.06 21.32 26.69
C PHE A 56 -30.67 22.67 26.31
N ASN A 57 -30.54 23.10 25.06
CA ASN A 57 -31.07 24.39 24.60
C ASN A 57 -32.60 24.40 24.44
N VAL A 58 -33.24 23.26 24.20
CA VAL A 58 -34.71 23.19 24.13
C VAL A 58 -35.35 23.23 25.52
N VAL A 59 -34.71 22.62 26.53
CA VAL A 59 -35.25 22.52 27.90
C VAL A 59 -34.83 23.72 28.77
N ALA A 60 -33.73 24.39 28.44
CA ALA A 60 -33.26 25.56 29.18
C ALA A 60 -34.25 26.73 29.13
N THR A 61 -34.54 27.32 30.29
CA THR A 61 -35.39 28.53 30.40
C THR A 61 -34.70 29.76 29.81
N ASP A 62 -33.37 29.80 29.85
CA ASP A 62 -32.53 30.80 29.17
C ASP A 62 -31.58 30.06 28.21
N PRO A 63 -32.02 29.78 26.96
CA PRO A 63 -31.24 29.00 26.01
C PRO A 63 -30.03 29.77 25.50
N ALA A 64 -28.85 29.17 25.60
CA ALA A 64 -27.61 29.73 25.09
C ALA A 64 -27.56 29.79 23.55
N ASP A 65 -28.29 28.90 22.87
CA ASP A 65 -28.39 28.80 21.42
C ASP A 65 -29.84 28.47 21.01
N PRO A 66 -30.73 29.48 20.93
CA PRO A 66 -32.12 29.30 20.53
C PRO A 66 -32.24 28.77 19.08
N TYR A 67 -33.36 28.11 18.77
CA TYR A 67 -33.67 27.71 17.38
C TYR A 67 -33.56 28.94 16.45
N PRO A 68 -32.73 28.91 15.40
CA PRO A 68 -32.27 27.75 14.62
C PRO A 68 -30.88 27.16 14.96
N PHE A 69 -30.36 27.34 16.17
CA PHE A 69 -29.05 26.83 16.62
C PHE A 69 -27.85 27.36 15.81
N ILE A 70 -27.71 28.69 15.76
CA ILE A 70 -26.65 29.35 14.98
C ILE A 70 -25.27 28.99 15.53
N PHE A 71 -25.12 28.91 16.85
CA PHE A 71 -23.82 28.60 17.46
C PHE A 71 -23.39 27.17 17.14
N LEU A 72 -24.30 26.20 17.29
CA LEU A 72 -24.07 24.82 16.88
C LEU A 72 -23.68 24.75 15.40
N THR A 73 -24.41 25.45 14.54
CA THR A 73 -24.14 25.48 13.09
C THR A 73 -22.74 26.02 12.79
N LEU A 74 -22.36 27.15 13.38
CA LEU A 74 -21.02 27.73 13.22
C LEU A 74 -19.92 26.76 13.69
N LEU A 75 -20.13 26.09 14.82
CA LEU A 75 -19.20 25.11 15.35
C LEU A 75 -19.04 23.92 14.40
N LEU A 76 -20.13 23.40 13.84
CA LEU A 76 -20.10 22.30 12.87
C LEU A 76 -19.42 22.72 11.56
N SER A 77 -19.68 23.93 11.06
CA SER A 77 -19.00 24.46 9.87
C SER A 77 -17.49 24.60 10.09
N LEU A 78 -17.07 25.09 11.25
CA LEU A 78 -15.66 25.15 11.63
C LEU A 78 -15.07 23.74 11.74
N GLN A 79 -15.81 22.81 12.34
CA GLN A 79 -15.40 21.42 12.49
C GLN A 79 -15.11 20.76 11.13
N ALA A 80 -15.99 20.95 10.15
CA ALA A 80 -15.77 20.46 8.79
C ALA A 80 -14.56 21.13 8.12
N SER A 81 -14.37 22.44 8.31
CA SER A 81 -13.27 23.20 7.73
C SER A 81 -11.89 22.73 8.21
N TYR A 82 -11.72 22.45 9.51
CA TYR A 82 -10.44 21.94 10.03
C TYR A 82 -10.23 20.45 9.76
N ALA A 83 -11.30 19.67 9.58
CA ALA A 83 -11.20 18.25 9.25
C ALA A 83 -10.59 18.04 7.86
N ALA A 84 -10.92 18.87 6.88
CA ALA A 84 -10.41 18.76 5.51
C ALA A 84 -8.86 18.70 5.40
N PRO A 85 -8.08 19.64 5.96
CA PRO A 85 -6.62 19.58 5.90
C PRO A 85 -6.03 18.40 6.68
N LEU A 86 -6.65 17.97 7.79
CA LEU A 86 -6.21 16.79 8.52
C LEU A 86 -6.42 15.50 7.72
N ILE A 87 -7.55 15.42 7.01
CA ILE A 87 -7.85 14.31 6.11
C ILE A 87 -6.85 14.31 4.94
N LEU A 88 -6.57 15.47 4.33
CA LEU A 88 -5.57 15.61 3.27
C LEU A 88 -4.17 15.15 3.71
N LEU A 89 -3.76 15.49 4.93
CA LEU A 89 -2.49 15.01 5.50
C LEU A 89 -2.49 13.50 5.72
N ALA A 90 -3.63 12.91 6.10
CA ALA A 90 -3.76 11.47 6.22
C ALA A 90 -3.73 10.77 4.84
N GLN A 91 -4.36 11.38 3.83
CA GLN A 91 -4.43 10.89 2.45
C GLN A 91 -3.07 10.93 1.74
N ASN A 92 -2.34 12.06 1.79
CA ASN A 92 -1.01 12.17 1.17
C ASN A 92 -0.06 11.03 1.57
N ARG A 93 -0.17 10.58 2.83
CA ARG A 93 0.64 9.46 3.33
C ARG A 93 0.14 8.09 2.89
N GLN A 94 -1.16 7.92 2.69
CA GLN A 94 -1.70 6.71 2.07
C GLN A 94 -1.18 6.62 0.63
N ASP A 95 -1.28 7.71 -0.12
CA ASP A 95 -0.82 7.79 -1.51
C ASP A 95 0.68 7.50 -1.65
N ASP A 96 1.52 7.99 -0.72
CA ASP A 96 2.96 7.68 -0.70
C ASP A 96 3.25 6.19 -0.48
N ARG A 97 2.52 5.53 0.44
CA ARG A 97 2.66 4.08 0.68
C ARG A 97 2.17 3.28 -0.50
N ASP A 98 1.01 3.64 -1.04
CA ASP A 98 0.41 2.99 -2.20
C ASP A 98 1.35 3.10 -3.41
N ARG A 99 2.01 4.25 -3.59
CA ARG A 99 3.02 4.43 -4.64
C ARG A 99 4.21 3.49 -4.51
N ILE A 100 4.72 3.27 -3.28
CA ILE A 100 5.82 2.33 -3.04
C ILE A 100 5.35 0.91 -3.32
N GLN A 101 4.17 0.53 -2.81
CA GLN A 101 3.60 -0.80 -3.00
C GLN A 101 3.40 -1.12 -4.49
N ILE A 102 2.89 -0.15 -5.28
CA ILE A 102 2.73 -0.30 -6.74
C ILE A 102 4.08 -0.51 -7.45
N LYS A 103 5.15 0.16 -7.01
CA LYS A 103 6.48 -0.04 -7.61
C LYS A 103 7.02 -1.43 -7.32
N GLU A 104 6.94 -1.87 -6.07
CA GLU A 104 7.38 -3.22 -5.69
C GLU A 104 6.57 -4.30 -6.41
N ASP A 105 5.26 -4.11 -6.54
CA ASP A 105 4.38 -5.03 -7.24
C ASP A 105 4.73 -5.14 -8.73
N ARG A 106 5.09 -4.02 -9.37
CA ARG A 106 5.59 -4.02 -10.75
C ARG A 106 6.90 -4.79 -10.88
N GLU A 107 7.88 -4.53 -10.03
CA GLU A 107 9.15 -5.26 -10.06
C GLU A 107 8.96 -6.77 -9.83
N ARG A 108 8.06 -7.15 -8.90
CA ARG A 108 7.70 -8.55 -8.68
C ARG A 108 7.03 -9.16 -9.91
N THR A 109 6.10 -8.43 -10.54
CA THR A 109 5.41 -8.89 -11.74
C THR A 109 6.39 -9.11 -12.89
N GLU A 110 7.35 -8.21 -13.09
CA GLU A 110 8.41 -8.39 -14.10
C GLU A 110 9.24 -9.65 -13.84
N ARG A 111 9.64 -9.89 -12.58
CA ARG A 111 10.36 -11.13 -12.21
C ARG A 111 9.52 -12.38 -12.42
N LEU A 112 8.24 -12.34 -12.04
CA LEU A 112 7.30 -13.45 -12.24
C LEU A 112 7.14 -13.79 -13.72
N ILE A 113 7.07 -12.79 -14.59
CA ILE A 113 7.01 -12.98 -16.05
C ILE A 113 8.30 -13.65 -16.52
N ALA A 114 9.48 -13.15 -16.11
CA ALA A 114 10.76 -13.73 -16.47
C ALA A 114 10.93 -15.19 -16.00
N ASP A 115 10.54 -15.50 -14.77
CA ASP A 115 10.56 -16.86 -14.22
C ASP A 115 9.62 -17.78 -14.99
N THR A 116 8.43 -17.30 -15.34
CA THR A 116 7.46 -18.06 -16.14
C THR A 116 8.01 -18.35 -17.54
N GLU A 117 8.64 -17.37 -18.18
CA GLU A 117 9.28 -17.57 -19.49
C GLU A 117 10.45 -18.57 -19.40
N TYR A 118 11.25 -18.50 -18.34
CA TYR A 118 12.34 -19.44 -18.09
C TYR A 118 11.81 -20.87 -17.93
N LEU A 119 10.82 -21.07 -17.06
CA LEU A 119 10.20 -22.37 -16.85
C LEU A 119 9.55 -22.91 -18.13
N ALA A 120 8.89 -22.06 -18.93
CA ALA A 120 8.31 -22.47 -20.21
C ALA A 120 9.37 -22.99 -21.19
N ARG A 121 10.53 -22.32 -21.26
CA ARG A 121 11.66 -22.77 -22.09
C ARG A 121 12.25 -24.08 -21.58
N GLU A 122 12.41 -24.22 -20.27
CA GLU A 122 12.95 -25.43 -19.66
C GLU A 122 12.02 -26.63 -19.88
N ILE A 123 10.70 -26.44 -19.72
CA ILE A 123 9.69 -27.48 -20.01
C ILE A 123 9.72 -27.86 -21.50
N ALA A 124 9.88 -26.88 -22.41
CA ALA A 124 9.98 -27.17 -23.83
C ALA A 124 11.24 -27.98 -24.16
N ALA A 125 12.40 -27.66 -23.55
CA ALA A 125 13.64 -28.42 -23.69
C ALA A 125 13.50 -29.84 -23.12
N LEU A 126 12.95 -29.98 -21.91
CA LEU A 126 12.65 -31.28 -21.29
C LEU A 126 11.74 -32.13 -22.17
N ARG A 127 10.70 -31.53 -22.76
CA ARG A 127 9.78 -32.23 -23.68
C ARG A 127 10.49 -32.78 -24.91
N ILE A 128 11.41 -32.01 -25.50
CA ILE A 128 12.19 -32.45 -26.66
C ILE A 128 13.13 -33.60 -26.25
N GLY A 129 13.88 -33.44 -25.17
CA GLY A 129 14.80 -34.48 -24.67
C GLY A 129 14.09 -35.78 -24.30
N LEU A 130 12.94 -35.72 -23.61
CA LEU A 130 12.13 -36.90 -23.33
C LEU A 130 11.51 -37.52 -24.59
N GLY A 131 11.16 -36.70 -25.58
CA GLY A 131 10.65 -37.17 -26.87
C GLY A 131 11.65 -38.03 -27.65
N GLU A 132 12.95 -37.77 -27.51
CA GLU A 132 14.01 -38.57 -28.14
C GLU A 132 14.28 -39.90 -27.39
N VAL A 133 14.31 -39.87 -26.06
CA VAL A 133 14.63 -41.03 -25.20
C VAL A 133 13.45 -42.02 -25.08
N VAL A 134 12.21 -41.53 -25.13
CA VAL A 134 11.01 -42.37 -25.16
C VAL A 134 10.56 -42.56 -26.61
N THR A 135 11.44 -43.09 -27.45
CA THR A 135 11.02 -43.55 -28.77
C THR A 135 10.13 -44.79 -28.58
N ARG A 136 9.01 -44.86 -29.31
CA ARG A 136 8.05 -46.00 -29.27
C ARG A 136 8.77 -47.35 -29.34
N ASP A 137 9.87 -47.43 -30.09
CA ASP A 137 10.65 -48.64 -30.28
C ASP A 137 11.48 -49.04 -29.05
N TYR A 138 11.94 -48.09 -28.23
CA TYR A 138 12.59 -48.39 -26.95
C TYR A 138 11.58 -48.96 -25.95
N LEU A 139 10.46 -48.26 -25.72
CA LEU A 139 9.36 -48.75 -24.88
C LEU A 139 8.86 -50.13 -25.32
N ARG A 140 8.76 -50.35 -26.64
CA ARG A 140 8.29 -51.62 -27.22
C ARG A 140 9.31 -52.74 -27.13
N ARG A 141 10.61 -52.43 -27.11
CA ARG A 141 11.68 -53.40 -26.84
C ARG A 141 11.69 -53.75 -25.36
N GLU A 142 11.62 -52.77 -24.47
CA GLU A 142 11.63 -53.01 -23.02
C GLU A 142 10.40 -53.78 -22.56
N LEU A 143 9.21 -53.44 -23.08
CA LEU A 143 7.99 -54.21 -22.84
C LEU A 143 8.08 -55.65 -23.36
N ARG A 144 8.76 -55.88 -24.50
CA ARG A 144 8.98 -57.24 -25.02
C ARG A 144 9.97 -58.02 -24.18
N ALA A 145 11.08 -57.39 -23.80
CA ALA A 145 12.08 -58.00 -22.94
C ALA A 145 11.45 -58.44 -21.61
N LEU A 146 10.65 -57.57 -20.98
CA LEU A 146 9.92 -57.91 -19.76
C LEU A 146 8.86 -59.01 -19.97
N LEU A 147 8.20 -59.05 -21.13
CA LEU A 147 7.24 -60.11 -21.48
C LEU A 147 7.93 -61.47 -21.68
N GLU A 148 9.06 -61.50 -22.38
CA GLU A 148 9.87 -62.72 -22.59
C GLU A 148 10.46 -63.25 -21.28
N ASP A 149 10.86 -62.36 -20.37
CA ASP A 149 11.38 -62.74 -19.04
C ASP A 149 10.29 -63.40 -18.19
N LEU A 150 9.06 -62.85 -18.22
CA LEU A 150 7.91 -63.44 -17.53
C LEU A 150 7.45 -64.77 -18.16
N GLU A 151 7.52 -64.91 -19.49
CA GLU A 151 7.24 -66.20 -20.17
C GLU A 151 8.30 -67.26 -19.86
N HIS A 152 9.56 -66.88 -19.64
CA HIS A 152 10.62 -67.81 -19.24
C HIS A 152 10.48 -68.27 -17.78
N ASP A 153 9.95 -67.45 -16.89
CA ASP A 153 9.76 -67.79 -15.48
C ASP A 153 8.53 -68.68 -15.22
N GLU A 154 7.59 -68.81 -16.17
CA GLU A 154 6.42 -69.71 -16.08
C GLU A 154 6.63 -71.10 -16.72
N ALA A 155 7.81 -71.41 -17.28
CA ALA A 155 8.16 -72.68 -17.94
C ALA A 155 9.08 -73.59 -17.11
#